data_AF-A0A821K9D9-F1
#
_entry.id   AF-A0A821K9D9-F1
#
_cell.length_a   1.000
_cell.length_b   1.000
_cell.length_c   1.000
_cell.angle_alpha   90.00
_cell.angle_beta   90.00
_cell.angle_gamma   90.00
#
_symmetry.space_group_name_H-M   'P 1'
#
loop_
_entity.id
_entity.type
_entity.pdbx_description
1 polymer ?
#
loop_
_entity_poly.entity_id
_entity_poly.type
_entity_poly.pdbx_seq_one_letter_code
_entity_poly.pdbx_strand_id
1 'polypeptide(L)'
;MAGTYDNEEQRMVDRIKCIAFREARDEGATFINRQWIAQKIHQTTRFVTEWWEKSYDECFADYSKSGRKLKLSEASRDIILNASGKQGKSSYIVPKEIAEKQNEYDVRKTIDNYRSREGLKPFHVIPKPLKTE
;
A
#
# COMPACT_ATOMS: atom_id res chain seq x y z
N MET A 1 22.46 -17.47 12.75
CA MET A 1 21.75 -16.52 13.65
C MET A 1 21.10 -15.46 12.78
N ALA A 2 19.79 -15.56 12.53
CA ALA A 2 19.05 -14.55 11.79
C ALA A 2 18.60 -13.47 12.78
N GLY A 3 19.45 -12.45 12.98
CA GLY A 3 19.11 -11.30 13.81
C GLY A 3 17.93 -10.55 13.18
N THR A 4 16.83 -10.47 13.91
CA THR A 4 15.69 -9.62 13.62
C THR A 4 16.11 -8.15 13.71
N TYR A 5 16.66 -7.62 12.62
CA TYR A 5 16.89 -6.18 12.44
C TYR A 5 15.73 -5.56 11.66
N ASP A 6 14.50 -5.77 12.12
CA ASP A 6 13.31 -5.18 11.51
C ASP A 6 12.98 -3.82 12.15
N ASN A 7 14.03 -3.00 12.37
CA ASN A 7 13.87 -1.63 12.86
C ASN A 7 13.31 -0.77 11.72
N GLU A 8 12.18 -0.10 11.96
CA GLU A 8 11.54 0.76 10.96
C GLU A 8 12.44 1.93 10.53
N GLU A 9 13.31 2.41 11.42
CA GLU A 9 14.32 3.43 11.08
C GLU A 9 15.30 2.90 10.01
N GLN A 10 15.75 1.65 10.15
CA GLN A 10 16.65 1.03 9.16
C GLN A 10 15.91 0.82 7.83
N ARG A 11 14.64 0.38 7.87
CA ARG A 11 13.81 0.27 6.67
C ARG A 11 13.64 1.61 5.98
N MET A 12 13.40 2.68 6.72
CA MET A 12 13.30 4.04 6.17
C MET A 12 14.59 4.46 5.45
N VAL A 13 15.76 4.25 6.09
CA VAL A 13 17.07 4.52 5.48
C VAL A 13 17.25 3.70 4.20
N ASP A 14 16.86 2.42 4.20
CA ASP A 14 16.98 1.56 3.02
C ASP A 14 16.06 2.00 1.87
N ARG A 15 14.84 2.48 2.18
CA ARG A 15 13.91 3.07 1.19
C ARG A 15 14.50 4.32 0.54
N ILE A 16 15.05 5.24 1.35
CA ILE A 16 15.70 6.47 0.88
C ILE A 16 16.89 6.14 -0.01
N LYS A 17 17.76 5.21 0.40
CA LYS A 17 18.91 4.77 -0.40
C LYS A 17 18.48 4.17 -1.73
N CYS A 18 17.39 3.40 -1.76
CA CYS A 18 16.85 2.83 -3.00
C CYS A 18 16.52 3.92 -4.03
N ILE A 19 15.82 4.97 -3.60
CA ILE A 19 15.45 6.11 -4.46
C ILE A 19 16.70 6.89 -4.91
N ALA A 20 17.62 7.18 -4.00
CA ALA A 20 18.85 7.91 -4.32
C ALA A 20 19.71 7.15 -5.36
N PHE A 21 19.82 5.83 -5.26
CA PHE A 21 20.54 5.02 -6.25
C PHE A 21 19.83 4.95 -7.60
N ARG A 22 18.49 5.00 -7.63
CA ARG A 22 17.76 5.17 -8.89
C ARG A 22 18.10 6.51 -9.53
N GLU A 23 18.06 7.60 -8.77
CA GLU A 23 18.38 8.94 -9.28
C GLU A 23 19.81 8.98 -9.85
N ALA A 24 20.78 8.41 -9.15
CA ALA A 24 22.14 8.27 -9.67
C ALA A 24 22.22 7.46 -10.97
N ARG A 25 21.40 6.40 -11.11
CA ARG A 25 21.30 5.64 -12.37
C ARG A 25 20.74 6.52 -13.50
N ASP A 26 19.68 7.26 -13.21
CA ASP A 26 19.00 8.13 -14.17
C ASP A 26 19.92 9.30 -14.60
N GLU A 27 20.83 9.74 -13.72
CA GLU A 27 21.91 10.70 -14.01
C GLU A 27 23.10 10.12 -14.81
N GLY A 28 23.06 8.82 -15.12
CA GLY A 28 24.03 8.19 -16.03
C GLY A 28 24.92 7.11 -15.40
N ALA A 29 24.74 6.77 -14.11
CA ALA A 29 25.41 5.62 -13.50
C ALA A 29 24.75 4.30 -13.94
N THR A 30 24.89 3.95 -15.22
CA THR A 30 24.18 2.82 -15.87
C THR A 30 24.51 1.44 -15.30
N PHE A 31 25.61 1.30 -14.57
CA PHE A 31 25.96 0.05 -13.87
C PHE A 31 25.04 -0.24 -12.68
N ILE A 32 24.35 0.78 -12.14
CA ILE A 32 23.40 0.62 -11.05
C ILE A 32 22.15 -0.07 -11.59
N ASN A 33 21.92 -1.30 -11.15
CA ASN A 33 20.72 -2.06 -11.43
C ASN A 33 20.04 -2.52 -10.12
N ARG A 34 18.81 -3.02 -10.21
CA ARG A 34 18.02 -3.44 -9.04
C ARG A 34 18.73 -4.49 -8.19
N GLN A 35 19.48 -5.39 -8.82
CA GLN A 35 20.22 -6.45 -8.11
C GLN A 35 21.42 -5.87 -7.35
N TRP A 36 22.13 -4.92 -7.95
CA TRP A 36 23.22 -4.20 -7.31
C TRP A 36 22.74 -3.41 -6.09
N ILE A 37 21.62 -2.69 -6.21
CA ILE A 37 21.04 -1.97 -5.06
C ILE A 37 20.68 -2.95 -3.94
N ALA A 38 19.96 -4.03 -4.26
CA ALA A 38 19.54 -5.04 -3.28
C ALA A 38 20.73 -5.58 -2.48
N GLN A 39 21.85 -5.85 -3.16
CA GLN A 39 23.10 -6.26 -2.51
C GLN A 39 23.71 -5.17 -1.61
N LYS A 40 23.64 -3.90 -2.02
CA LYS A 40 24.20 -2.77 -1.26
C LYS A 40 23.42 -2.41 -0.01
N ILE A 41 22.09 -2.51 -0.05
CA ILE A 41 21.23 -2.23 1.12
C ILE A 41 20.90 -3.49 1.91
N HIS A 42 21.47 -4.66 1.54
CA HIS A 42 21.19 -5.95 2.17
C HIS A 42 19.69 -6.31 2.21
N GLN A 43 18.95 -5.93 1.18
CA GLN A 43 17.52 -6.20 1.04
C GLN A 43 17.25 -7.15 -0.15
N THR A 44 16.00 -7.60 -0.26
CA THR A 44 15.57 -8.41 -1.40
C THR A 44 15.38 -7.55 -2.65
N THR A 45 15.58 -8.14 -3.84
CA THR A 45 15.28 -7.46 -5.11
C THR A 45 13.80 -7.09 -5.23
N ARG A 46 12.92 -7.86 -4.57
CA ARG A 46 11.49 -7.53 -4.45
C ARG A 46 11.29 -6.22 -3.70
N PHE A 47 11.92 -6.05 -2.54
CA PHE A 47 11.88 -4.79 -1.79
C PHE A 47 12.33 -3.61 -2.65
N VAL A 48 13.45 -3.76 -3.36
CA VAL A 48 13.94 -2.73 -4.29
C VAL A 48 12.91 -2.41 -5.37
N THR A 49 12.26 -3.42 -5.95
CA THR A 49 11.24 -3.22 -7.00
C THR A 49 10.00 -2.49 -6.47
N GLU A 50 9.56 -2.81 -5.26
CA GLU A 50 8.40 -2.17 -4.61
C GLU A 50 8.66 -0.68 -4.27
N TRP A 51 9.92 -0.31 -4.00
CA TRP A 51 10.32 1.05 -3.65
C TRP A 51 10.98 1.85 -4.79
N TRP A 52 11.31 1.20 -5.90
CA TRP A 52 12.01 1.81 -7.03
C TRP A 52 11.25 2.98 -7.64
N GLU A 53 9.92 2.91 -7.74
CA GLU A 53 9.09 3.93 -8.40
C GLU A 53 8.49 4.94 -7.42
N LYS A 54 8.81 4.82 -6.13
CA LYS A 54 8.24 5.67 -5.10
C LYS A 54 8.95 7.02 -4.98
N SER A 55 8.27 7.99 -4.39
CA SER A 55 8.84 9.28 -4.00
C SER A 55 9.44 9.25 -2.59
N TYR A 56 10.28 10.23 -2.26
CA TYR A 56 10.84 10.36 -0.91
C TYR A 56 9.74 10.51 0.15
N ASP A 57 8.65 11.22 -0.13
CA ASP A 57 7.54 11.40 0.80
C ASP A 57 6.88 10.06 1.19
N GLU A 58 6.77 9.13 0.23
CA GLU A 58 6.26 7.79 0.50
C GLU A 58 7.19 6.95 1.39
N CYS A 59 8.48 7.28 1.49
CA CYS A 59 9.42 6.59 2.39
C CYS A 59 9.15 6.88 3.86
N PHE A 60 8.67 8.10 4.15
CA PHE A 60 8.34 8.57 5.50
C PHE A 60 6.93 8.22 5.94
N ALA A 61 6.12 7.67 5.04
CA ALA A 61 4.79 7.18 5.37
C ALA A 61 4.91 5.96 6.32
N ASP A 62 4.89 6.23 7.62
CA ASP A 62 4.91 5.22 8.67
C ASP A 62 3.50 4.65 8.89
N TYR A 63 3.26 3.44 8.35
CA TYR A 63 2.01 2.70 8.53
C TYR A 63 2.06 1.74 9.74
N SER A 64 3.16 1.72 10.52
CA SER A 64 3.36 0.77 11.63
C SER A 64 2.48 1.10 12.85
N LYS A 65 2.23 2.39 13.11
CA LYS A 65 1.32 2.86 14.18
C LYS A 65 -0.15 2.82 13.77
N SER A 66 -0.45 2.45 12.53
CA SER A 66 -1.80 2.40 11.98
C SER A 66 -2.52 1.11 12.35
N GLY A 67 -2.56 0.82 13.66
CA GLY A 67 -3.31 -0.29 14.22
C GLY A 67 -4.81 -0.22 13.87
N ARG A 68 -5.51 -1.33 14.09
CA ARG A 68 -6.96 -1.45 13.84
C ARG A 68 -7.73 -0.31 14.54
N LYS A 69 -8.21 0.68 13.78
CA LYS A 69 -9.17 1.66 14.31
C LYS A 69 -10.42 0.91 14.81
N LEU A 70 -10.87 1.25 16.03
CA LEU A 70 -12.09 0.69 16.62
C LEU A 70 -13.36 1.15 15.87
N LYS A 71 -13.33 2.34 15.28
CA LYS A 71 -14.43 2.93 14.51
C LYS A 71 -13.88 3.69 13.29
N LEU A 72 -14.56 3.55 12.15
CA LEU A 72 -14.30 4.34 10.94
C LEU A 72 -14.81 5.78 11.14
N SER A 73 -14.06 6.75 10.62
CA SER A 73 -14.53 8.14 10.47
C SER A 73 -15.70 8.19 9.49
N GLU A 74 -16.51 9.25 9.57
CA GLU A 74 -17.66 9.44 8.68
C GLU A 74 -17.21 9.56 7.21
N ALA A 75 -16.15 10.32 6.95
CA ALA A 75 -15.56 10.45 5.62
C ALA A 75 -15.09 9.10 5.04
N SER A 76 -14.46 8.24 5.85
CA SER A 76 -14.09 6.89 5.40
C SER A 76 -15.31 6.03 5.08
N ARG A 77 -16.40 6.14 5.86
CA ARG A 77 -17.65 5.42 5.57
C ARG A 77 -18.25 5.85 4.24
N ASP A 78 -18.27 7.15 3.95
CA ASP A 78 -18.75 7.68 2.68
C ASP A 78 -17.95 7.17 1.50
N ILE A 79 -16.62 7.09 1.63
CA ILE A 79 -15.75 6.52 0.59
C ILE A 79 -16.09 5.04 0.38
N ILE A 80 -16.25 4.27 1.47
CA ILE A 80 -16.57 2.83 1.39
C ILE A 80 -17.96 2.60 0.77
N LEU A 81 -18.96 3.40 1.15
CA LEU A 81 -20.31 3.38 0.62
C LEU A 81 -20.28 3.65 -0.89
N ASN A 82 -19.64 4.75 -1.28
CA ASN A 82 -19.49 5.16 -2.68
C ASN A 82 -18.70 4.15 -3.52
N ALA A 83 -17.80 3.39 -2.90
CA ALA A 83 -16.99 2.35 -3.55
C ALA A 83 -17.71 1.00 -3.66
N SER A 84 -18.79 0.77 -2.91
CA SER A 84 -19.45 -0.53 -2.87
C SER A 84 -20.17 -0.83 -4.19
N GLY A 85 -20.04 -2.07 -4.67
CA GLY A 85 -20.56 -2.49 -5.97
C GLY A 85 -19.91 -1.89 -7.21
N LYS A 86 -18.87 -1.04 -7.08
CA LYS A 86 -18.17 -0.46 -8.24
C LYS A 86 -17.00 -1.31 -8.72
N GLN A 87 -16.88 -1.46 -10.03
CA GLN A 87 -15.74 -2.12 -10.67
C GLN A 87 -14.44 -1.37 -10.33
N GLY A 88 -13.34 -2.11 -10.11
CA GLY A 88 -12.06 -1.53 -9.72
C GLY A 88 -11.96 -1.05 -8.26
N LYS A 89 -13.05 -1.08 -7.49
CA LYS A 89 -13.09 -0.63 -6.08
C LYS A 89 -13.08 -1.79 -5.08
N SER A 90 -12.04 -2.63 -5.18
CA SER A 90 -11.86 -3.78 -4.27
C SER A 90 -11.47 -3.34 -2.86
N SER A 91 -11.61 -4.24 -1.88
CA SER A 91 -11.19 -3.98 -0.49
C SER A 91 -9.68 -3.72 -0.30
N TYR A 92 -8.87 -3.88 -1.36
CA TYR A 92 -7.46 -3.48 -1.38
C TYR A 92 -7.24 -2.06 -1.92
N ILE A 93 -8.16 -1.56 -2.76
CA ILE A 93 -8.08 -0.24 -3.37
C ILE A 93 -8.67 0.82 -2.45
N VAL A 94 -9.79 0.51 -1.79
CA VAL A 94 -10.49 1.45 -0.90
C VAL A 94 -9.60 1.97 0.25
N PRO A 95 -8.77 1.16 0.93
CA PRO A 95 -7.79 1.68 1.91
C PRO A 95 -6.89 2.78 1.35
N LYS A 96 -6.37 2.59 0.12
CA LYS A 96 -5.47 3.54 -0.53
C LYS A 96 -6.21 4.85 -0.84
N GLU A 97 -7.43 4.75 -1.35
CA GLU A 97 -8.26 5.91 -1.64
C GLU A 97 -8.62 6.72 -0.38
N ILE A 98 -8.86 6.05 0.75
CA ILE A 98 -9.06 6.72 2.04
C ILE A 98 -7.79 7.45 2.47
N ALA A 99 -6.63 6.77 2.36
CA ALA A 99 -5.34 7.36 2.70
C ALA A 99 -5.02 8.59 1.85
N GLU A 100 -5.24 8.51 0.54
CA GLU A 100 -5.01 9.62 -0.40
C GLU A 100 -5.97 10.80 -0.15
N LYS A 101 -7.24 10.54 0.15
CA LYS A 101 -8.26 11.60 0.26
C LYS A 101 -8.36 12.25 1.63
N GLN A 102 -8.12 11.49 2.69
CA GLN A 102 -8.36 11.94 4.06
C GLN A 102 -7.07 12.08 4.86
N ASN A 103 -5.91 11.72 4.30
CA ASN A 103 -4.68 11.47 5.06
C ASN A 103 -4.93 10.52 6.25
N GLU A 104 -5.94 9.64 6.12
CA GLU A 104 -6.34 8.68 7.13
C GLU A 104 -6.08 7.27 6.64
N TYR A 105 -5.49 6.42 7.48
CA TYR A 105 -5.24 5.04 7.11
C TYR A 105 -6.25 4.09 7.76
N ASP A 106 -7.01 3.38 6.92
CA ASP A 106 -7.96 2.34 7.33
C ASP A 106 -7.55 0.98 6.78
N VAL A 107 -7.34 0.02 7.68
CA VAL A 107 -6.94 -1.34 7.32
C VAL A 107 -8.07 -2.04 6.57
N ARG A 108 -7.72 -2.80 5.50
CA ARG A 108 -8.66 -3.64 4.74
C ARG A 108 -9.65 -4.40 5.63
N LYS A 109 -9.18 -5.02 6.72
CA LYS A 109 -10.02 -5.81 7.64
C LYS A 109 -11.10 -4.96 8.31
N THR A 110 -10.82 -3.70 8.63
CA THR A 110 -11.81 -2.77 9.19
C THR A 110 -12.88 -2.44 8.16
N ILE A 111 -12.47 -2.20 6.90
CA ILE A 111 -13.39 -1.96 5.79
C ILE A 111 -14.27 -3.18 5.49
N ASP A 112 -13.67 -4.38 5.45
CA ASP A 112 -14.40 -5.63 5.22
C ASP A 112 -15.42 -5.91 6.34
N ASN A 113 -15.05 -5.68 7.61
CA ASN A 113 -15.98 -5.79 8.73
C ASN A 113 -17.14 -4.79 8.64
N TYR A 114 -16.84 -3.54 8.26
CA TYR A 114 -17.86 -2.51 8.08
C TYR A 114 -18.81 -2.88 6.94
N ARG A 115 -18.29 -3.28 5.78
CA ARG A 115 -19.09 -3.75 4.65
C ARG A 115 -20.00 -4.92 5.04
N SER A 116 -19.48 -5.90 5.77
CA SER A 116 -20.27 -7.04 6.27
C SER A 116 -21.42 -6.60 7.18
N ARG A 117 -21.16 -5.68 8.13
CA ARG A 117 -22.18 -5.16 9.06
C ARG A 117 -23.27 -4.35 8.36
N GLU A 118 -22.91 -3.57 7.35
CA GLU A 118 -23.83 -2.71 6.58
C GLU A 118 -24.47 -3.44 5.38
N GLY A 119 -24.18 -4.73 5.16
CA GLY A 119 -24.69 -5.49 4.02
C GLY A 119 -24.11 -5.09 2.67
N LEU A 120 -23.02 -4.32 2.64
CA LEU A 120 -22.34 -3.86 1.43
C LEU A 120 -21.44 -4.96 0.86
N LYS A 121 -21.35 -5.04 -0.47
CA LYS A 121 -20.48 -6.01 -1.16
C LYS A 121 -19.52 -5.30 -2.13
N PRO A 122 -18.24 -5.69 -2.17
CA PRO A 122 -17.36 -5.28 -3.26
C PRO A 122 -17.79 -5.96 -4.57
N PHE A 123 -17.56 -5.30 -5.70
CA PHE A 123 -18.03 -5.74 -7.02
C PHE A 123 -17.71 -7.20 -7.36
N HIS A 124 -16.50 -7.68 -7.03
CA HIS A 124 -16.06 -9.05 -7.33
C HIS A 124 -16.81 -10.15 -6.55
N VAL A 125 -17.59 -9.78 -5.53
CA VAL A 125 -18.42 -10.71 -4.72
C VAL A 125 -19.88 -10.65 -5.15
N ILE A 126 -20.27 -9.68 -5.99
CA ILE A 126 -21.63 -9.57 -6.51
C ILE A 126 -21.78 -10.60 -7.63
N PRO A 127 -22.72 -11.57 -7.51
CA PRO A 127 -22.95 -12.56 -8.56
C PRO A 127 -23.40 -11.83 -9.84
N LYS A 128 -22.79 -12.20 -10.96
CA LYS A 128 -23.20 -11.67 -12.27
C LYS A 128 -24.59 -12.21 -12.61
N PRO A 129 -25.48 -11.40 -13.22
CA PRO A 129 -26.74 -11.91 -13.72
C PRO A 129 -26.47 -13.00 -14.75
N LEU A 130 -27.27 -14.06 -14.71
CA LEU A 130 -27.27 -15.10 -15.76
C LEU A 130 -27.60 -14.42 -17.08
N LYS A 131 -26.90 -14.79 -18.16
CA LYS A 131 -27.28 -14.33 -19.49
C LYS A 131 -28.68 -14.87 -19.77
N THR A 132 -29.65 -13.98 -19.94
CA THR A 132 -30.91 -14.32 -20.60
C THR A 132 -30.59 -14.61 -22.06
N GLU A 133 -31.00 -15.79 -22.53
CA GLU A 133 -30.94 -16.22 -23.93
C GLU A 133 -31.80 -15.31 -24.83
#